data_AF-A0A0K8S452-F1
#
_entry.id   AF-A0A0K8S452-F1
#
_cell.length_a   1.000
_cell.length_b   1.000
_cell.length_c   1.000
_cell.angle_alpha   90.00
_cell.angle_beta   90.00
_cell.angle_gamma   90.00
#
_symmetry.space_group_name_H-M   'P 1'
#
loop_
_entity.id
_entity.type
_entity.pdbx_description
1 polymer ?
#
loop_
_entity_poly.entity_id
_entity_poly.type
_entity_poly.pdbx_seq_one_letter_code
_entity_poly.pdbx_strand_id
1 'polypeptide(L)'
;LATNAMSRVHAMFSAFSGLLAICGVHAKVFGPCDLAQELHRIIDVRYLYKEIPLLVCAAGFQNYDTQFFNKKSDGSYYAGIFGIHSSTIKWMARYKGNLTDDDIHDDLTIFSNHVLQLDGQQKDDSVYDYFVQNCMGKDVERVRCYLNPYVTKDYIVYHPKGKSLPGRHKTTRTKNTFS
;
A
#
# COMPACT_ATOMS: atom_id res chain seq x y z
N LEU A 1 -23.94 -79.21 -3.92
CA LEU A 1 -24.70 -77.96 -3.79
C LEU A 1 -23.99 -76.85 -4.56
N ALA A 2 -24.74 -76.16 -5.43
CA ALA A 2 -24.65 -74.75 -5.88
C ALA A 2 -23.26 -74.04 -5.81
N THR A 3 -22.57 -73.72 -6.91
CA THR A 3 -22.75 -72.62 -7.92
C THR A 3 -22.30 -71.21 -7.50
N ASN A 4 -21.63 -70.55 -8.47
CA ASN A 4 -21.44 -69.10 -8.73
C ASN A 4 -20.12 -68.51 -8.21
N ALA A 5 -19.15 -68.03 -9.01
CA ALA A 5 -19.08 -67.23 -10.24
C ALA A 5 -18.69 -65.75 -9.97
N MET A 6 -17.72 -65.31 -10.79
CA MET A 6 -17.42 -63.95 -11.26
C MET A 6 -16.60 -62.96 -10.40
N SER A 7 -15.39 -62.73 -10.91
CA SER A 7 -14.66 -61.45 -11.10
C SER A 7 -15.27 -60.15 -10.60
N ARG A 8 -14.42 -59.28 -10.01
CA ARG A 8 -14.36 -57.86 -10.39
C ARG A 8 -13.10 -57.11 -9.90
N VAL A 9 -12.31 -56.71 -10.90
CA VAL A 9 -11.83 -55.34 -11.19
C VAL A 9 -10.83 -54.67 -10.23
N HIS A 10 -9.70 -54.30 -10.84
CA HIS A 10 -8.61 -53.46 -10.33
C HIS A 10 -9.09 -52.17 -9.64
N ALA A 11 -8.39 -51.78 -8.58
CA ALA A 11 -8.27 -50.38 -8.16
C ALA A 11 -6.79 -49.98 -8.20
N MET A 12 -6.40 -49.28 -9.27
CA MET A 12 -5.13 -48.54 -9.33
C MET A 12 -5.25 -47.33 -8.40
N PHE A 13 -4.49 -47.33 -7.31
CA PHE A 13 -4.29 -46.13 -6.49
C PHE A 13 -3.23 -45.25 -7.18
N SER A 14 -3.68 -44.40 -8.10
CA SER A 14 -2.88 -43.32 -8.66
C SER A 14 -2.87 -42.16 -7.67
N ALA A 15 -1.80 -42.03 -6.89
CA ALA A 15 -1.59 -40.90 -6.01
C ALA A 15 -1.24 -39.65 -6.85
N PHE A 16 -2.25 -38.85 -7.19
CA PHE A 16 -2.06 -37.48 -7.62
C PHE A 16 -1.59 -36.66 -6.41
N SER A 17 -0.28 -36.58 -6.21
CA SER A 17 0.33 -35.57 -5.33
C SER A 17 0.11 -34.20 -5.97
N GLY A 18 -1.00 -33.56 -5.60
CA GLY A 18 -1.34 -32.20 -5.99
C GLY A 18 -0.23 -31.25 -5.56
N LEU A 19 0.39 -30.60 -6.54
CA LEU A 19 1.23 -29.43 -6.34
C LEU A 19 0.29 -28.32 -5.81
N LEU A 20 0.29 -28.11 -4.49
CA LEU A 20 -0.41 -26.99 -3.87
C LEU A 20 0.28 -25.71 -4.34
N ALA A 21 -0.21 -25.09 -5.40
CA ALA A 21 0.17 -23.74 -5.79
C ALA A 21 -0.37 -22.81 -4.69
N ILE A 22 0.47 -22.55 -3.69
CA ILE A 22 0.22 -21.48 -2.73
C ILE A 22 0.38 -20.19 -3.56
N CYS A 23 -0.73 -19.65 -4.05
CA CYS A 23 -0.79 -18.28 -4.53
C CYS A 23 -0.46 -17.39 -3.34
N GLY A 24 0.83 -17.12 -3.12
CA GLY A 24 1.27 -16.11 -2.18
C GLY A 24 0.62 -14.81 -2.64
N VAL A 25 -0.30 -14.27 -1.84
CA VAL A 25 -0.73 -12.89 -1.97
C VAL A 25 0.51 -12.07 -1.65
N HIS A 26 1.29 -11.75 -2.68
CA HIS A 26 2.47 -10.94 -2.52
C HIS A 26 1.98 -9.51 -2.45
N ALA A 27 2.13 -8.87 -1.29
CA ALA A 27 1.86 -7.45 -1.15
C ALA A 27 2.59 -6.66 -2.24
N LYS A 28 1.89 -5.75 -2.91
CA LYS A 28 2.51 -4.85 -3.89
C LYS A 28 3.28 -3.77 -3.13
N VAL A 29 4.57 -3.69 -3.44
CA VAL A 29 5.45 -2.66 -2.90
C VAL A 29 5.97 -1.87 -4.08
N PHE A 30 5.63 -0.57 -4.16
CA PHE A 30 6.09 0.28 -5.24
C PHE A 30 7.52 0.76 -5.01
N GLY A 31 8.27 1.01 -6.10
CA GLY A 31 9.39 1.94 -6.05
C GLY A 31 8.89 3.40 -6.06
N PRO A 32 9.71 4.39 -5.64
CA PRO A 32 9.33 5.80 -5.67
C PRO A 32 8.90 6.26 -7.08
N CYS A 33 9.60 5.80 -8.12
CA CYS A 33 9.27 6.14 -9.50
C CYS A 33 8.05 5.39 -10.03
N ASP A 34 7.87 4.13 -9.67
CA ASP A 34 6.70 3.34 -10.08
C ASP A 34 5.43 3.94 -9.49
N LEU A 35 5.47 4.37 -8.23
CA LEU A 35 4.37 5.09 -7.59
C LEU A 35 4.12 6.44 -8.27
N ALA A 36 5.17 7.19 -8.61
CA ALA A 36 5.02 8.46 -9.32
C ALA A 36 4.33 8.30 -10.68
N GLN A 37 4.70 7.24 -11.43
CA GLN A 37 4.06 6.89 -12.70
C GLN A 37 2.60 6.49 -12.50
N GLU A 38 2.31 5.65 -11.50
CA GLU A 38 0.95 5.22 -11.20
C GLU A 38 0.07 6.41 -10.78
N LEU A 39 0.56 7.28 -9.90
CA LEU A 39 -0.14 8.51 -9.52
C LEU A 39 -0.41 9.40 -10.73
N HIS A 40 0.57 9.56 -11.63
CA HIS A 40 0.41 10.33 -12.85
C HIS A 40 -0.60 9.69 -13.83
N ARG A 41 -0.83 8.38 -13.74
CA ARG A 41 -1.83 7.65 -14.54
C ARG A 41 -3.24 7.80 -13.98
N ILE A 42 -3.39 7.79 -12.66
CA ILE A 42 -4.70 7.74 -11.99
C ILE A 42 -5.25 9.10 -11.60
N ILE A 43 -4.38 10.11 -11.40
CA ILE A 43 -4.82 11.47 -11.09
C ILE A 43 -5.48 12.09 -12.33
N ASP A 44 -6.76 12.42 -12.21
CA ASP A 44 -7.53 13.16 -13.20
C ASP A 44 -7.66 14.65 -12.85
N VAL A 45 -7.46 15.02 -11.57
CA VAL A 45 -7.60 16.41 -11.11
C VAL A 45 -6.29 17.20 -11.19
N ARG A 46 -6.34 18.33 -11.90
CA ARG A 46 -5.15 19.16 -12.22
C ARG A 46 -4.33 19.58 -11.00
N TYR A 47 -4.95 19.89 -9.86
CA TYR A 47 -4.22 20.38 -8.68
C TYR A 47 -3.36 19.29 -8.03
N LEU A 48 -3.78 18.02 -8.06
CA LEU A 48 -3.04 16.90 -7.47
C LEU A 48 -1.74 16.57 -8.21
N TYR A 49 -1.62 16.90 -9.50
CA TYR A 49 -0.37 16.66 -10.26
C TYR A 49 0.85 17.34 -9.65
N LYS A 50 0.67 18.49 -9.00
CA LYS A 50 1.75 19.21 -8.32
C LYS A 50 2.14 18.57 -6.99
N GLU A 51 1.25 17.78 -6.43
CA GLU A 51 1.39 17.12 -5.13
C GLU A 51 1.98 15.71 -5.24
N ILE A 52 2.13 15.15 -6.45
CA ILE A 52 2.73 13.82 -6.66
C ILE A 52 4.07 13.64 -5.89
N PRO A 53 5.02 14.59 -5.88
CA PRO A 53 6.25 14.42 -5.11
C PRO A 53 6.01 14.30 -3.59
N LEU A 54 5.03 15.04 -3.07
CA LEU A 54 4.60 14.98 -1.67
C LEU A 54 3.93 13.64 -1.35
N LEU A 55 3.01 13.19 -2.22
CA LEU A 55 2.30 11.91 -2.11
C LEU A 55 3.27 10.72 -2.16
N VAL A 56 4.22 10.72 -3.10
CA VAL A 56 5.26 9.68 -3.20
C VAL A 56 6.07 9.63 -1.92
N CYS A 57 6.48 10.76 -1.37
CA CYS A 57 7.20 10.76 -0.12
C CYS A 57 6.36 10.30 1.07
N ALA A 58 5.08 10.72 1.14
CA ALA A 58 4.15 10.28 2.18
C ALA A 58 4.03 8.74 2.21
N ALA A 59 3.90 8.11 1.05
CA ALA A 59 3.91 6.65 0.93
C ALA A 59 5.23 6.01 1.38
N GLY A 60 6.35 6.72 1.21
CA GLY A 60 7.67 6.28 1.64
C GLY A 60 7.78 6.03 3.15
N PHE A 61 6.97 6.69 3.99
CA PHE A 61 6.95 6.41 5.44
C PHE A 61 6.51 4.99 5.79
N GLN A 62 5.68 4.39 4.92
CA GLN A 62 5.23 3.00 5.01
C GLN A 62 6.01 2.06 4.08
N ASN A 63 7.13 2.54 3.51
CA ASN A 63 7.94 1.83 2.52
C ASN A 63 7.15 1.43 1.27
N TYR A 64 6.17 2.25 0.86
CA TYR A 64 5.40 2.04 -0.38
C TYR A 64 4.60 0.73 -0.45
N ASP A 65 4.32 0.12 0.70
CA ASP A 65 3.59 -1.14 0.83
C ASP A 65 2.09 -0.89 0.81
N THR A 66 1.39 -1.38 -0.22
CA THR A 66 -0.06 -1.24 -0.36
C THR A 66 -0.83 -1.99 0.73
N GLN A 67 -0.24 -3.03 1.30
CA GLN A 67 -0.86 -3.85 2.34
C GLN A 67 -0.38 -3.47 3.75
N PHE A 68 0.24 -2.28 3.90
CA PHE A 68 0.70 -1.81 5.18
C PHE A 68 -0.44 -1.81 6.20
N PHE A 69 -0.21 -2.44 7.35
CA PHE A 69 -1.18 -2.46 8.44
C PHE A 69 -0.46 -2.44 9.79
N ASN A 70 -0.88 -1.54 10.68
CA ASN A 70 -0.27 -1.38 11.99
C ASN A 70 -1.31 -1.05 13.06
N LYS A 71 -1.73 -2.07 13.80
CA LYS A 71 -2.67 -1.97 14.91
C LYS A 71 -1.97 -1.57 16.22
N LYS A 72 -2.56 -0.62 16.94
CA LYS A 72 -2.12 -0.13 18.25
C LYS A 72 -2.85 -0.85 19.39
N SER A 73 -2.30 -0.72 20.59
CA SER A 73 -2.85 -1.33 21.81
C SER A 73 -4.23 -0.80 22.18
N ASP A 74 -4.53 0.45 21.83
CA ASP A 74 -5.85 1.07 22.03
C ASP A 74 -6.89 0.64 20.98
N GLY A 75 -6.52 -0.25 20.06
CA GLY A 75 -7.38 -0.75 18.99
C GLY A 75 -7.45 0.16 17.76
N SER A 76 -6.84 1.35 17.80
CA SER A 76 -6.63 2.16 16.59
C SER A 76 -5.65 1.46 15.64
N TYR A 77 -5.68 1.82 14.37
CA TYR A 77 -4.75 1.29 13.38
C TYR A 77 -4.43 2.31 12.29
N TYR A 78 -3.35 2.04 11.57
CA TYR A 78 -2.97 2.70 10.33
C TYR A 78 -2.96 1.66 9.20
N ALA A 79 -3.52 2.00 8.04
CA ALA A 79 -3.68 1.08 6.92
C ALA A 79 -3.30 1.72 5.57
N GLY A 80 -2.85 0.88 4.64
CA GLY A 80 -2.59 1.23 3.26
C GLY A 80 -1.33 2.01 2.99
N ILE A 81 -1.13 2.30 1.71
CA ILE A 81 0.15 2.83 1.20
C ILE A 81 0.51 4.17 1.86
N PHE A 82 -0.47 4.96 2.27
CA PHE A 82 -0.28 6.23 2.98
C PHE A 82 -0.35 6.11 4.51
N GLY A 83 -0.70 4.94 5.06
CA GLY A 83 -0.91 4.74 6.49
C GLY A 83 -2.03 5.63 7.03
N ILE A 84 -3.24 5.50 6.48
CA ILE A 84 -4.40 6.26 6.90
C ILE A 84 -4.89 5.76 8.27
N HIS A 85 -5.12 6.70 9.19
CA HIS A 85 -5.55 6.37 10.54
C HIS A 85 -7.02 5.95 10.58
N SER A 86 -7.32 4.95 11.42
CA SER A 86 -8.66 4.38 11.59
C SER A 86 -9.76 5.38 11.96
N SER A 87 -9.43 6.54 12.56
CA SER A 87 -10.42 7.59 12.84
C SER A 87 -10.96 8.24 11.57
N THR A 88 -10.12 8.46 10.55
CA THR A 88 -10.52 9.00 9.25
C THR A 88 -11.51 8.06 8.57
N ILE A 89 -11.21 6.77 8.59
CA ILE A 89 -12.07 5.72 8.01
C ILE A 89 -13.42 5.66 8.73
N LYS A 90 -13.41 5.67 10.07
CA LYS A 90 -14.64 5.67 10.88
C LYS A 90 -15.49 6.91 10.62
N TRP A 91 -14.87 8.09 10.52
CA TRP A 91 -15.56 9.34 10.23
C TRP A 91 -16.29 9.31 8.89
N MET A 92 -15.71 8.66 7.88
CA MET A 92 -16.35 8.54 6.58
C MET A 92 -17.64 7.70 6.60
N ALA A 93 -17.86 6.87 7.64
CA ALA A 93 -19.05 6.04 7.98
C ALA A 93 -19.66 5.13 6.89
N ARG A 94 -19.39 5.40 5.63
CA ARG A 94 -19.91 4.79 4.40
C ARG A 94 -18.79 4.34 3.46
N TYR A 95 -17.52 4.49 3.88
CA TYR A 95 -16.40 3.99 3.11
C TYR A 95 -16.49 2.48 2.98
N LYS A 96 -16.54 2.00 1.74
CA LYS A 96 -16.61 0.57 1.37
C LYS A 96 -15.35 0.10 0.65
N GLY A 97 -14.36 0.97 0.50
CA GLY A 97 -13.10 0.63 -0.16
C GLY A 97 -12.20 -0.21 0.74
N ASN A 98 -11.06 -0.59 0.19
CA ASN A 98 -10.10 -1.44 0.86
C ASN A 98 -8.70 -0.86 0.72
N LEU A 99 -8.28 -0.16 1.78
CA LEU A 99 -6.94 0.42 1.88
C LEU A 99 -5.78 -0.59 1.87
N THR A 100 -6.03 -1.90 1.74
CA THR A 100 -4.99 -2.93 1.78
C THR A 100 -5.01 -3.84 0.56
N ASP A 101 -5.61 -3.40 -0.54
CA ASP A 101 -5.41 -4.01 -1.86
C ASP A 101 -4.41 -3.21 -2.71
N ASP A 102 -4.22 -3.64 -3.96
CA ASP A 102 -3.22 -3.06 -4.85
C ASP A 102 -3.76 -1.88 -5.70
N ASP A 103 -5.06 -1.54 -5.58
CA ASP A 103 -5.69 -0.40 -6.25
C ASP A 103 -5.69 0.81 -5.32
N ILE A 104 -4.72 1.71 -5.52
CA ILE A 104 -4.50 2.86 -4.64
C ILE A 104 -5.43 4.05 -4.93
N HIS A 105 -6.48 3.92 -5.75
CA HIS A 105 -7.37 5.05 -6.08
C HIS A 105 -8.11 5.59 -4.86
N ASP A 106 -8.68 4.71 -4.06
CA ASP A 106 -9.44 5.09 -2.88
C ASP A 106 -8.51 5.50 -1.73
N ASP A 107 -7.35 4.85 -1.58
CA ASP A 107 -6.23 5.32 -0.75
C ASP A 107 -5.86 6.78 -1.07
N LEU A 108 -5.59 7.06 -2.35
CA LEU A 108 -5.24 8.40 -2.82
C LEU A 108 -6.35 9.40 -2.50
N THR A 109 -7.59 9.06 -2.84
CA THR A 109 -8.76 9.94 -2.64
C THR A 109 -8.94 10.30 -1.17
N ILE A 110 -8.84 9.31 -0.27
CA ILE A 110 -8.96 9.54 1.17
C ILE A 110 -7.80 10.37 1.68
N PHE A 111 -6.58 10.00 1.31
CA PHE A 111 -5.40 10.69 1.80
C PHE A 111 -5.37 12.14 1.32
N SER A 112 -5.62 12.39 0.03
CA SER A 112 -5.60 13.75 -0.52
C SER A 112 -6.71 14.64 0.04
N ASN A 113 -7.93 14.13 0.19
CA ASN A 113 -9.08 14.98 0.51
C ASN A 113 -9.39 15.04 2.01
N HIS A 114 -9.07 13.99 2.77
CA HIS A 114 -9.45 13.91 4.18
C HIS A 114 -8.25 13.93 5.14
N VAL A 115 -7.05 13.57 4.68
CA VAL A 115 -5.84 13.69 5.50
C VAL A 115 -5.10 14.98 5.18
N LEU A 116 -4.80 15.24 3.90
CA LEU A 116 -4.08 16.44 3.47
C LEU A 116 -5.00 17.63 3.13
N GLN A 117 -6.29 17.36 2.88
CA GLN A 117 -7.31 18.36 2.56
C GLN A 117 -6.90 19.28 1.38
N LEU A 118 -6.38 18.66 0.32
CA LEU A 118 -5.86 19.34 -0.88
C LEU A 118 -6.97 19.92 -1.78
N ASP A 119 -8.23 19.56 -1.55
CA ASP A 119 -9.39 20.04 -2.30
C ASP A 119 -9.86 21.46 -1.90
N GLY A 120 -9.19 22.08 -0.93
CA GLY A 120 -9.46 23.44 -0.49
C GLY A 120 -10.55 23.56 0.58
N GLN A 121 -11.07 22.44 1.10
CA GLN A 121 -11.95 22.44 2.27
C GLN A 121 -11.10 22.59 3.55
N GLN A 122 -11.25 23.74 4.23
CA GLN A 122 -10.80 24.04 5.61
C GLN A 122 -9.55 23.29 6.11
N LYS A 123 -8.43 23.49 5.41
CA LYS A 123 -7.15 22.83 5.63
C LYS A 123 -6.71 22.84 7.11
N ASP A 124 -6.59 21.65 7.71
CA ASP A 124 -5.73 21.48 8.89
C ASP A 124 -4.27 21.63 8.43
N ASP A 125 -3.77 22.87 8.50
CA ASP A 125 -2.41 23.20 8.08
C ASP A 125 -1.36 22.36 8.82
N SER A 126 -1.65 21.85 10.03
CA SER A 126 -0.64 21.13 10.83
C SER A 126 -0.22 19.78 10.22
N VAL A 127 -1.16 19.01 9.67
CA VAL A 127 -0.87 17.71 9.06
C VAL A 127 -0.18 17.89 7.71
N TYR A 128 -0.69 18.82 6.89
CA TYR A 128 -0.06 19.16 5.62
C TYR A 128 1.36 19.68 5.83
N ASP A 129 1.57 20.60 6.79
CA ASP A 129 2.87 21.16 7.11
C ASP A 129 3.85 20.10 7.62
N TYR A 130 3.37 19.12 8.39
CA TYR A 130 4.18 17.96 8.78
C TYR A 130 4.73 17.25 7.55
N PHE A 131 3.88 16.92 6.57
CA PHE A 131 4.35 16.25 5.35
C PHE A 131 5.28 17.14 4.55
N VAL A 132 4.97 18.43 4.33
CA VAL A 132 5.87 19.34 3.60
C VAL A 132 7.24 19.42 4.28
N GLN A 133 7.30 19.58 5.61
CA GLN A 133 8.56 19.67 6.35
C GLN A 133 9.39 18.39 6.24
N ASN A 134 8.76 17.22 6.34
CA ASN A 134 9.48 15.94 6.34
C ASN A 134 9.69 15.35 4.94
N CYS A 135 8.97 15.83 3.92
CA CYS A 135 9.06 15.33 2.55
C CYS A 135 9.72 16.28 1.56
N MET A 136 9.81 17.56 1.89
CA MET A 136 10.44 18.57 1.04
C MET A 136 11.61 19.28 1.75
N GLY A 137 11.96 18.82 2.95
CA GLY A 137 13.08 19.31 3.75
C GLY A 137 14.44 18.77 3.31
N LYS A 138 15.45 18.91 4.18
CA LYS A 138 16.83 18.45 3.91
C LYS A 138 17.03 16.94 4.12
N ASP A 139 16.13 16.31 4.88
CA ASP A 139 16.24 14.92 5.33
C ASP A 139 15.50 13.95 4.39
N VAL A 140 15.55 14.23 3.09
CA VAL A 140 15.00 13.35 2.05
C VAL A 140 16.06 12.97 1.04
N GLU A 141 15.87 11.82 0.41
CA GLU A 141 16.59 11.44 -0.79
C GLU A 141 15.82 11.95 -2.01
N ARG A 142 16.54 12.62 -2.92
CA ARG A 142 15.99 13.07 -4.19
C ARG A 142 16.11 11.95 -5.20
N VAL A 143 14.98 11.47 -5.72
CA VAL A 143 14.92 10.42 -6.72
C VAL A 143 14.50 11.03 -8.05
N ARG A 144 15.28 10.78 -9.11
CA ARG A 144 14.99 11.22 -10.47
C ARG A 144 14.20 10.15 -11.19
N CYS A 145 12.99 10.48 -11.61
CA CYS A 145 12.08 9.56 -12.26
C CYS A 145 11.82 9.96 -13.70
N TYR A 146 11.77 8.96 -14.56
CA TYR A 146 11.13 9.08 -15.86
C TYR A 146 9.63 8.79 -15.68
N LEU A 147 8.76 9.72 -16.06
CA LEU A 147 7.32 9.51 -15.94
C LEU A 147 6.73 8.91 -17.22
N ASN A 148 6.91 9.59 -18.35
CA ASN A 148 6.42 9.16 -19.66
C ASN A 148 7.16 9.95 -20.76
N PRO A 149 7.00 9.59 -22.05
CA PRO A 149 7.72 10.24 -23.15
C PRO A 149 7.43 11.73 -23.32
N TYR A 150 6.32 12.22 -22.76
CA TYR A 150 5.88 13.62 -22.87
C TYR A 150 6.44 14.50 -21.74
N VAL A 151 6.92 13.91 -20.65
CA VAL A 151 7.61 14.61 -19.56
C VAL A 151 9.11 14.50 -19.79
N THR A 152 9.66 15.47 -20.52
CA THR A 152 11.05 15.45 -21.03
C THR A 152 12.12 15.86 -20.03
N LYS A 153 11.72 16.36 -18.84
CA LYS A 153 12.64 16.70 -17.74
C LYS A 153 12.58 15.62 -16.67
N ASP A 154 13.71 15.36 -16.02
CA ASP A 154 13.77 14.52 -14.81
C ASP A 154 12.66 14.95 -13.84
N TYR A 155 11.72 14.06 -13.56
CA TYR A 155 10.68 14.31 -12.58
C TYR A 155 11.21 13.96 -11.20
N ILE A 156 11.35 14.96 -10.33
CA ILE A 156 11.95 14.77 -9.01
C ILE A 156 10.88 14.40 -8.00
N VAL A 157 11.03 13.24 -7.38
CA VAL A 157 10.27 12.81 -6.21
C VAL A 157 11.20 12.63 -5.01
N TYR A 158 10.62 12.46 -3.83
CA TYR A 158 11.36 12.39 -2.58
C TYR A 158 11.11 11.06 -1.86
N HIS A 159 12.17 10.48 -1.30
CA HIS A 159 12.10 9.34 -0.39
C HIS A 159 12.48 9.81 1.03
N PRO A 160 11.66 9.60 2.06
CA PRO A 160 11.95 10.08 3.41
C PRO A 160 13.10 9.27 4.03
N LYS A 161 14.16 9.95 4.49
CA LYS A 161 15.28 9.28 5.17
C LYS A 161 14.90 9.01 6.61
N GLY A 162 14.56 7.76 6.91
CA GLY A 162 14.63 7.23 8.27
C GLY A 162 13.76 7.95 9.31
N LYS A 163 12.47 8.10 9.05
CA LYS A 163 11.42 8.05 10.07
C LYS A 163 10.25 7.33 9.42
N SER A 164 9.57 6.48 10.16
CA SER A 164 8.20 6.12 9.80
C SER A 164 7.27 7.06 10.55
N LEU A 165 6.07 7.26 10.01
CA LEU A 165 5.03 8.01 10.69
C LEU A 165 4.89 7.52 12.15
N PRO A 166 4.50 8.40 13.10
CA PRO A 166 4.33 8.03 14.51
C PRO A 166 3.46 6.77 14.59
N GLY A 167 4.10 5.64 14.86
CA GLY A 167 3.49 4.33 14.69
C GLY A 167 4.47 3.19 14.48
N ARG A 168 5.67 3.40 13.93
CA ARG A 168 6.70 2.36 13.89
C ARG A 168 7.47 2.32 15.21
N HIS A 169 6.94 1.61 16.20
CA HIS A 169 7.85 0.85 17.04
C HIS A 169 8.44 -0.26 16.17
N LYS A 170 9.76 -0.45 16.23
CA LYS A 170 10.46 -1.54 15.54
C LYS A 170 9.74 -2.85 15.84
N THR A 171 8.96 -3.36 14.90
CA THR A 171 8.53 -4.75 14.93
C THR A 171 9.79 -5.58 14.70
N THR A 172 10.35 -6.10 15.79
CA THR A 172 11.28 -7.21 15.72
C THR A 172 10.57 -8.30 14.94
N ARG A 173 11.02 -8.56 13.71
CA ARG A 173 10.57 -9.69 12.91
C ARG A 173 10.96 -10.94 13.70
N THR A 174 10.05 -11.47 14.51
CA THR A 174 10.24 -12.78 15.13
C THR A 174 10.35 -13.76 13.97
N LYS A 175 11.56 -14.24 13.71
CA LYS A 175 11.77 -15.41 12.89
C LYS A 175 11.08 -16.55 13.63
N ASN A 176 9.87 -16.90 13.22
CA ASN A 176 9.28 -18.17 13.60
C ASN A 176 10.12 -19.26 12.94
N THR A 177 11.10 -19.73 13.69
CA THR A 177 11.82 -20.96 13.40
C THR A 177 10.88 -22.04 13.92
N PHE A 178 10.08 -22.61 13.01
CA PHE A 178 9.48 -23.92 13.28
C PHE A 178 10.62 -24.93 13.22
N SER A 179 10.88 -25.59 14.35
CA SER A 179 11.60 -26.86 14.45
C SER A 179 10.66 -27.86 15.11
#